data_AF-A0A3Q8IGD5-F1
#
_entry.id   AF-A0A3Q8IGD5-F1
#
_cell.length_a   1.000
_cell.length_b   1.000
_cell.length_c   1.000
_cell.angle_alpha   90.00
_cell.angle_beta   90.00
_cell.angle_gamma   90.00
#
_symmetry.space_group_name_H-M   'P 1'
#
loop_
_entity.id
_entity.type
_entity.pdbx_description
1 polymer ?
#
loop_
_entity_poly.entity_id
_entity_poly.type
_entity_poly.pdbx_seq_one_letter_code
_entity_poly.pdbx_strand_id
1 'polypeptide(L)'
;MELQAARKLQLIAKAFASSSIRFNVTVAPHPTKVDTFNVLFSLPTAEAPESPTFVTLTITECARVEGGRSFTGFLEYQKWPLTLVIEDSGYLKDFPERCIDVAWEHKQCVSRTPLWLP
;
A
#
# COMPACT_ATOMS: atom_id res chain seq x y z
N MET A 1 -2.47 -0.83 -24.14
CA MET A 1 -2.06 -1.46 -22.86
C MET A 1 -1.70 -0.40 -21.81
N GLU A 2 -0.78 0.52 -22.13
CA GLU A 2 -0.34 1.58 -21.19
C GLU A 2 -1.46 2.51 -20.68
N LEU A 3 -2.39 2.90 -21.55
CA LEU A 3 -3.52 3.78 -21.17
C LEU A 3 -4.41 3.16 -20.08
N GLN A 4 -4.57 1.84 -20.09
CA GLN A 4 -5.41 1.13 -19.13
C GLN A 4 -4.71 1.02 -17.76
N ALA A 5 -3.40 0.73 -17.76
CA ALA A 5 -2.59 0.72 -16.54
C ALA A 5 -2.52 2.11 -15.90
N ALA A 6 -2.36 3.18 -16.70
CA ALA A 6 -2.35 4.56 -16.22
C ALA A 6 -3.69 4.95 -15.55
N ARG A 7 -4.83 4.56 -16.14
CA ARG A 7 -6.16 4.79 -15.55
C ARG A 7 -6.34 4.05 -14.23
N LYS A 8 -5.88 2.81 -14.14
CA LYS A 8 -5.91 2.03 -12.88
C LYS A 8 -5.03 2.69 -11.81
N LEU A 9 -3.82 3.10 -12.17
CA LEU A 9 -2.91 3.82 -11.27
C LEU A 9 -3.56 5.08 -10.70
N GLN A 10 -4.17 5.91 -11.56
CA GLN A 10 -4.86 7.13 -11.14
C GLN A 10 -6.06 6.83 -10.22
N LEU A 11 -6.81 5.77 -10.51
CA LEU A 11 -7.92 5.34 -9.66
C LEU A 11 -7.43 4.96 -8.26
N ILE A 12 -6.39 4.13 -8.18
CA ILE A 12 -5.81 3.69 -6.90
C ILE A 12 -5.26 4.90 -6.13
N ALA A 13 -4.47 5.75 -6.79
CA ALA A 13 -3.91 6.96 -6.18
C ALA A 13 -5.01 7.89 -5.64
N LYS A 14 -6.08 8.10 -6.42
CA LYS A 14 -7.22 8.92 -5.99
C LYS A 14 -7.96 8.30 -4.81
N ALA A 15 -8.12 6.98 -4.79
CA ALA A 15 -8.81 6.30 -3.71
C ALA A 15 -8.07 6.43 -2.37
N PHE A 16 -6.75 6.25 -2.36
CA PHE A 16 -5.94 6.49 -1.17
C PHE A 16 -5.92 7.98 -0.78
N ALA A 17 -5.81 8.91 -1.74
CA ALA A 17 -5.81 10.34 -1.46
C ALA A 17 -7.16 10.88 -0.94
N SER A 18 -8.27 10.24 -1.29
CA SER A 18 -9.62 10.61 -0.85
C SER A 18 -10.02 9.92 0.47
N SER A 19 -9.21 8.98 0.94
CA SER A 19 -9.46 8.24 2.19
C SER A 19 -8.78 8.94 3.36
N SER A 20 -9.43 8.95 4.52
CA SER A 20 -8.89 9.55 5.74
C SER A 20 -7.90 8.61 6.44
N ILE A 21 -6.78 8.33 5.77
CA ILE A 21 -5.69 7.49 6.27
C ILE A 21 -4.57 8.34 6.87
N ARG A 22 -3.90 7.82 7.90
CA ARG A 22 -2.83 8.57 8.59
C ARG A 22 -1.49 8.60 7.85
N PHE A 23 -1.34 7.76 6.83
CA PHE A 23 -0.09 7.57 6.10
C PHE A 23 -0.03 8.43 4.84
N ASN A 24 1.17 8.93 4.52
CA ASN A 24 1.47 9.41 3.17
C ASN A 24 1.56 8.21 2.23
N VAL A 25 0.79 8.26 1.14
CA VAL A 25 0.70 7.16 0.18
C VAL A 25 1.26 7.56 -1.18
N THR A 26 2.13 6.71 -1.72
CA THR A 26 2.57 6.78 -3.12
C THR A 26 2.19 5.49 -3.83
N VAL A 27 1.65 5.59 -5.04
CA VAL A 27 1.25 4.43 -5.85
C VAL A 27 2.10 4.38 -7.10
N ALA A 28 2.69 3.21 -7.39
CA ALA A 28 3.51 2.99 -8.56
C ALA A 28 3.14 1.65 -9.24
N PRO A 29 3.32 1.51 -10.56
CA PRO A 29 3.22 0.21 -11.21
C PRO A 29 4.34 -0.73 -10.70
N HIS A 30 4.06 -2.03 -10.62
CA HIS A 30 5.07 -3.02 -10.29
C HIS A 30 6.07 -3.16 -11.46
N PRO A 31 7.40 -3.18 -11.21
CA PRO A 31 8.40 -3.13 -12.27
C PRO A 31 8.38 -4.34 -13.22
N THR A 32 7.93 -5.49 -12.74
CA THR A 32 7.99 -6.76 -13.48
C THR A 32 6.66 -7.48 -13.64
N LYS A 33 5.57 -6.99 -13.02
CA LYS A 33 4.28 -7.67 -13.01
C LYS A 33 3.22 -6.76 -13.60
N VAL A 34 2.63 -7.21 -14.71
CA VAL A 34 1.54 -6.51 -15.38
C VAL A 34 0.32 -6.46 -14.45
N ASP A 35 -0.43 -5.36 -14.50
CA ASP A 35 -1.66 -5.13 -13.71
C ASP A 35 -1.46 -5.26 -12.18
N THR A 36 -0.22 -5.10 -11.72
CA THR A 36 0.15 -5.10 -10.32
C THR A 36 0.73 -3.74 -9.95
N PHE A 37 0.42 -3.26 -8.75
CA PHE A 37 0.80 -1.93 -8.28
C PHE A 37 1.41 -2.04 -6.89
N ASN A 38 2.42 -1.22 -6.62
CA ASN A 38 2.98 -1.03 -5.29
C ASN A 38 2.37 0.22 -4.67
N VAL A 39 1.76 0.05 -3.50
CA VAL A 39 1.29 1.12 -2.64
C VAL A 39 2.30 1.26 -1.51
N LEU A 40 3.02 2.38 -1.49
CA LEU A 40 4.04 2.70 -0.50
C LEU A 40 3.43 3.61 0.56
N PHE A 41 3.44 3.15 1.81
CA PHE A 41 3.03 3.90 2.98
C PHE A 41 4.26 4.47 3.67
N SER A 42 4.22 5.74 4.01
CA SER A 42 5.21 6.43 4.83
C SER A 42 4.52 7.29 5.88
N LEU A 43 5.20 7.55 6.99
CA LEU A 43 4.77 8.52 7.99
C LEU A 43 5.70 9.73 7.93
N PRO A 44 5.19 10.95 8.10
CA PRO A 44 6.04 12.12 8.28
C PRO A 44 6.80 11.98 9.60
N THR A 45 8.09 11.66 9.55
CA THR A 45 8.97 11.65 10.72
C THR A 45 9.70 12.98 10.82
N ALA A 46 9.25 13.86 11.73
CA ALA A 46 9.89 15.13 12.01
C ALA A 46 11.33 14.99 12.57
N GLU A 47 11.65 13.83 13.15
CA GLU A 47 12.91 13.60 13.88
C GLU A 47 14.03 12.97 13.01
N ALA A 48 13.71 12.41 11.85
CA ALA A 48 14.71 11.78 10.97
C ALA A 48 14.21 11.74 9.51
N PRO A 49 14.45 12.80 8.71
CA PRO A 49 14.11 12.81 7.29
C PRO A 49 14.94 11.81 6.46
N GLU A 50 16.07 11.36 6.99
CA GLU A 50 17.08 10.56 6.27
C GLU A 50 16.87 9.05 6.37
N SER A 51 15.90 8.58 7.17
CA SER A 51 15.52 7.16 7.26
C SER A 51 14.01 6.98 7.15
N PRO A 52 13.43 7.24 5.97
CA PRO A 52 12.02 6.96 5.74
C PRO A 52 11.80 5.45 5.78
N THR A 53 11.15 4.99 6.85
CA THR A 53 10.58 3.64 6.87
C THR A 53 9.42 3.65 5.90
N PHE A 54 9.45 2.73 4.93
CA PHE A 54 8.33 2.54 4.01
C PHE A 54 7.71 1.18 4.26
N VAL A 55 6.38 1.10 4.25
CA VAL A 55 5.68 -0.18 4.17
C VAL A 55 5.14 -0.32 2.76
N THR A 56 5.46 -1.43 2.10
CA THR A 56 5.00 -1.70 0.73
C THR A 56 3.86 -2.71 0.74
N LEU A 57 2.76 -2.37 0.08
CA LEU A 57 1.64 -3.25 -0.22
C LEU A 57 1.56 -3.45 -1.74
N THR A 58 1.83 -4.66 -2.18
CA THR A 58 1.73 -5.02 -3.60
C THR A 58 0.33 -5.53 -3.89
N ILE A 59 -0.43 -4.83 -4.72
CA ILE A 59 -1.83 -5.13 -5.04
C ILE A 59 -1.99 -5.52 -6.50
N THR A 60 -2.89 -6.46 -6.75
CA THR A 60 -3.29 -6.90 -8.09
C THR A 60 -4.81 -6.82 -8.19
N GLU A 61 -5.31 -6.25 -9.29
CA GLU A 61 -6.75 -6.16 -9.53
C GLU A 61 -7.34 -7.57 -9.71
N CYS A 62 -8.45 -7.83 -9.02
CA CYS A 62 -9.22 -9.07 -9.13
C CYS A 62 -10.46 -8.85 -10.02
N ALA A 63 -11.41 -9.78 -9.96
CA ALA A 63 -12.71 -9.59 -10.59
C ALA A 63 -13.40 -8.33 -10.04
N ARG A 64 -14.21 -7.69 -10.89
CA ARG A 64 -15.14 -6.65 -10.44
C ARG A 64 -16.09 -7.23 -9.40
N VAL A 65 -16.41 -6.43 -8.40
CA VAL A 65 -17.38 -6.75 -7.36
C VAL A 65 -18.56 -5.79 -7.49
N GLU A 66 -19.71 -6.14 -6.93
CA GLU A 66 -20.85 -5.22 -6.91
C GLU A 66 -20.46 -3.92 -6.20
N GLY A 67 -20.63 -2.79 -6.90
CA GLY A 67 -20.33 -1.45 -6.37
C GLY A 67 -18.86 -1.02 -6.43
N GLY A 68 -17.97 -1.78 -7.09
CA GLY A 68 -16.59 -1.31 -7.29
C GLY A 68 -15.61 -2.34 -7.84
N ARG A 69 -14.33 -2.10 -7.52
CA ARG A 69 -13.21 -2.93 -7.95
C ARG A 69 -12.50 -3.52 -6.75
N SER A 70 -12.31 -4.84 -6.78
CA SER A 70 -11.56 -5.56 -5.76
C SER A 70 -10.10 -5.71 -6.17
N PHE A 71 -9.21 -5.57 -5.21
CA PHE A 71 -7.79 -5.84 -5.34
C PHE A 71 -7.39 -6.81 -4.24
N THR A 72 -6.54 -7.77 -4.58
CA THR A 72 -5.85 -8.59 -3.58
C THR A 72 -4.43 -8.09 -3.47
N GLY A 73 -3.95 -7.87 -2.26
CA GLY A 73 -2.59 -7.41 -2.01
C GLY A 73 -1.87 -8.19 -0.94
N PHE A 74 -0.54 -8.09 -0.98
CA PHE A 74 0.35 -8.64 0.03
C PHE A 74 1.16 -7.51 0.62
N LEU A 75 1.12 -7.39 1.94
CA LEU A 75 2.09 -6.56 2.65
C LEU A 75 3.46 -7.22 2.56
N GLU A 76 4.49 -6.41 2.42
CA GLU A 76 5.86 -6.87 2.49
C GLU A 76 6.08 -7.75 3.73
N TYR A 77 6.77 -8.87 3.52
CA TYR A 77 7.07 -9.86 4.56
C TYR A 77 5.85 -10.52 5.24
N GLN A 78 4.63 -10.26 4.77
CA GLN A 78 3.42 -10.95 5.21
C GLN A 78 2.93 -11.93 4.14
N LYS A 79 2.45 -13.09 4.58
CA LYS A 79 1.93 -14.16 3.71
C LYS A 79 0.41 -14.10 3.51
N TRP A 80 -0.29 -13.37 4.39
CA TRP A 80 -1.74 -13.30 4.36
C TRP A 80 -2.19 -12.22 3.36
N PRO A 81 -3.07 -12.58 2.39
CA PRO A 81 -3.59 -11.61 1.45
C PRO A 81 -4.53 -10.63 2.15
N LEU A 82 -4.48 -9.37 1.73
CA LEU A 82 -5.43 -8.32 2.07
C LEU A 82 -6.33 -8.05 0.88
N THR A 83 -7.63 -7.97 1.13
CA THR A 83 -8.59 -7.54 0.12
C THR A 83 -8.86 -6.06 0.29
N LEU A 84 -8.78 -5.31 -0.81
CA LEU A 84 -9.09 -3.90 -0.88
C LEU A 84 -10.23 -3.72 -1.87
N VAL A 85 -11.20 -2.90 -1.52
CA VAL A 85 -12.28 -2.53 -2.44
C VAL A 85 -12.22 -1.03 -2.66
N ILE A 86 -12.09 -0.62 -3.92
CA ILE A 86 -12.30 0.76 -4.34
C ILE A 86 -13.71 0.82 -4.91
N GLU A 87 -14.57 1.58 -4.24
CA GLU A 87 -15.95 1.79 -4.69
C GLU A 87 -15.99 2.57 -6.00
N ASP A 88 -17.08 2.47 -6.76
CA ASP A 88 -17.27 3.26 -7.98
C ASP A 88 -17.28 4.78 -7.71
N SER A 89 -17.58 5.18 -6.48
CA SER A 89 -17.43 6.55 -5.97
C SER A 89 -15.97 7.02 -5.93
N GLY A 90 -15.00 6.11 -6.01
CA GLY A 90 -13.58 6.36 -5.96
C GLY A 90 -12.98 6.38 -4.55
N TYR A 91 -13.70 5.89 -3.54
CA TYR A 91 -13.22 5.80 -2.15
C TYR A 91 -12.78 4.37 -1.82
N LEU A 92 -11.84 4.24 -0.86
CA LEU A 92 -11.52 2.93 -0.28
C LEU A 92 -12.61 2.54 0.73
N LYS A 93 -13.13 1.34 0.56
CA LYS A 93 -14.06 0.74 1.50
C LYS A 93 -13.30 0.00 2.59
N ASP A 94 -13.54 0.36 3.85
CA ASP A 94 -13.09 -0.34 5.06
C ASP A 94 -11.59 -0.71 5.05
N PHE A 95 -10.72 0.23 4.67
CA PHE A 95 -9.28 -0.04 4.57
C PHE A 95 -8.68 -0.45 5.94
N PRO A 96 -8.05 -1.62 6.06
CA PRO A 96 -7.56 -2.14 7.34
C PRO A 96 -6.20 -1.51 7.72
N GLU A 97 -6.20 -0.24 8.13
CA GLU A 97 -4.98 0.51 8.51
C GLU A 97 -4.11 -0.23 9.54
N ARG A 98 -4.73 -0.99 10.45
CA ARG A 98 -4.03 -1.78 11.48
C ARG A 98 -3.03 -2.78 10.91
N CYS A 99 -3.26 -3.29 9.69
CA CYS A 99 -2.30 -4.20 9.05
C CYS A 99 -1.01 -3.47 8.67
N ILE A 100 -1.10 -2.19 8.31
CA ILE A 100 0.05 -1.33 8.03
C ILE A 100 0.80 -1.03 9.33
N ASP A 101 0.08 -0.78 10.42
CA ASP A 101 0.68 -0.53 11.75
C ASP A 101 1.56 -1.68 12.21
N VAL A 102 1.08 -2.92 12.10
CA VAL A 102 1.84 -4.11 12.48
C VAL A 102 3.10 -4.26 11.62
N ALA A 103 2.99 -4.04 10.30
CA ALA A 103 4.15 -4.08 9.41
C ALA A 103 5.17 -2.98 9.74
N TRP A 104 4.67 -1.80 10.10
CA TRP A 104 5.49 -0.66 10.50
C TRP A 104 6.26 -0.93 11.79
N GLU A 105 5.57 -1.41 12.83
CA GLU A 105 6.17 -1.79 14.12
C GLU A 105 7.25 -2.86 13.94
N HIS A 106 7.01 -3.87 13.11
CA HIS A 106 8.02 -4.87 12.79
C HIS A 106 9.27 -4.25 12.16
N LYS A 107 9.13 -3.32 11.21
CA LYS A 107 10.28 -2.62 10.62
C LYS A 107 11.05 -1.78 11.63
N GLN A 108 10.34 -1.09 12.53
CA GLN A 108 10.97 -0.33 13.61
C GLN A 108 11.70 -1.22 14.63
N CYS A 109 11.19 -2.43 14.87
CA CYS A 109 11.88 -3.39 15.74
C CYS A 109 13.17 -3.90 15.08
N VAL A 110 13.12 -4.26 13.79
CA VAL A 110 14.30 -4.76 13.07
C VAL A 110 15.38 -3.69 12.93
N SER A 111 15.01 -2.43 12.67
CA SER A 111 16.00 -1.34 12.54
C SER A 111 16.73 -1.03 13.85
N ARG A 112 16.17 -1.42 15.00
CA ARG A 112 16.78 -1.26 16.32
C ARG A 112 17.69 -2.42 16.71
N THR A 113 17.68 -3.53 15.96
CA THR A 113 18.55 -4.67 16.23
C THR A 113 19.95 -4.36 15.68
N PRO A 114 20.98 -4.29 16.54
CA PRO A 114 22.35 -4.07 16.07
C PRO A 114 22.79 -5.24 15.18
N LEU A 115 23.33 -4.93 14.01
CA LEU A 115 23.82 -5.93 13.04
C LEU A 115 25.04 -6.71 13.57
N TRP A 116 25.70 -6.18 14.60
CA TRP A 116 26.86 -6.77 15.25
C TRP A 116 26.68 -6.65 16.77
N LEU A 117 26.74 -7.78 17.46
CA LEU A 117 26.87 -7.81 18.92
C LEU A 117 28.33 -7.44 19.28
N PRO A 118 28.57 -6.72 20.38
CA PRO A 118 29.91 -6.37 20.83
C PRO A 118 30.76 -7.60 21.19
#